data_AF-H8KPZ2-F1
#
_entry.id   AF-H8KPZ2-F1
#
_cell.length_a   1.000
_cell.length_b   1.000
_cell.length_c   1.000
_cell.angle_alpha   90.00
_cell.angle_beta   90.00
_cell.angle_gamma   90.00
#
_symmetry.space_group_name_H-M   'P 1'
#
loop_
_entity.id
_entity.type
_entity.pdbx_description
1 polymer ?
#
loop_
_entity_poly.entity_id
_entity_poly.type
_entity_poly.pdbx_seq_one_letter_code
_entity_poly.pdbx_strand_id
1 'polypeptide(L)'
;MLSCYLYLLSGVRFSSLNQFLVNYPLKMFFKKIFSFCCCLLIYLQGFGQEIRNAEQIEKLTSRVVESTLSSCVQIAAYDTVRKRASTAVFSGVVVSAEGHILTVAHTTKPNQIYQIHFPNGKKHLAIGLGRISIRNDSTDLDLAMIKLNGFESWSFTKMGQSAGLKANQPCVGISYPGTFEKNMPNIRFGRLTNPKSKAGYIESTCKMEPGDSGGPLFNLNGEVIAIHSWIANGIDENFEIPVDLYKKYWSALNSAIDYKEVPKADNATVSHLSSTVNTLLIPITDELASFPYHLKGSSVLVTSNMEGHPQMIQGTVISYKSDQKRSIFIISKNSMVAENPVVQQNGKMFPVDVIWKDRDNDLVLLRPSIRLKNGIELQKQSSSVELTQKDLGKILVSSTSHDNKRVGVLSSTYIEMPLRFSRGYFGANATFINKKIVITQLASGSPAASVLKLDDQVTDINGVSIDQPIDYGSELMKYCAGDSITVDIVRSGIPARFKIFLPPYPRQIKEAKQFGEVRSFRSDAFKKVLVWDADEKVEECGAPVFDTKGEFYGINIARHSRTSSIIMPVNFIIKLLENGIQNIEKQN
;
A
#
# COMPACT_ATOMS: atom_id res chain seq x y z
N MET A 1 -47.98 -8.31 16.16
CA MET A 1 -47.60 -7.35 17.23
C MET A 1 -48.75 -6.44 17.66
N LEU A 2 -49.62 -5.94 16.76
CA LEU A 2 -50.79 -5.12 17.15
C LEU A 2 -51.90 -5.88 17.92
N SER A 3 -52.00 -7.21 17.77
CA SER A 3 -53.01 -8.04 18.46
C SER A 3 -52.69 -8.32 19.94
N CYS A 4 -51.42 -8.21 20.36
CA CYS A 4 -51.02 -8.43 21.75
C CYS A 4 -51.09 -7.18 22.62
N TYR A 5 -51.15 -5.98 22.02
CA TYR A 5 -51.20 -4.71 22.75
C TYR A 5 -52.61 -4.40 23.31
N LEU A 6 -53.66 -4.93 22.66
CA LEU A 6 -55.05 -4.75 23.08
C LEU A 6 -55.48 -5.64 24.27
N TYR A 7 -54.77 -6.73 24.54
CA TYR A 7 -55.10 -7.66 25.63
C TYR A 7 -54.60 -7.22 27.02
N LEU A 8 -53.70 -6.21 27.08
CA LEU A 8 -53.11 -5.71 28.32
C LEU A 8 -53.87 -4.51 28.93
N LEU A 9 -54.90 -3.98 28.24
CA LEU A 9 -55.66 -2.80 28.69
C LEU A 9 -57.05 -3.12 29.26
N SER A 10 -57.56 -4.35 29.14
CA SER A 10 -58.83 -4.76 29.76
C SER A 10 -58.59 -5.35 31.16
N GLY A 11 -58.50 -4.49 32.16
CA GLY A 11 -58.35 -4.86 33.57
C GLY A 11 -59.55 -5.65 34.11
N VAL A 12 -59.53 -6.97 34.00
CA VAL A 12 -60.50 -7.86 34.65
C VAL A 12 -59.81 -8.60 35.81
N ARG A 13 -60.26 -8.31 37.04
CA ARG A 13 -59.88 -9.02 38.26
C ARG A 13 -60.63 -10.36 38.34
N PHE A 14 -59.92 -11.45 38.61
CA PHE A 14 -60.49 -12.65 39.22
C PHE A 14 -59.62 -13.13 40.37
N SER A 15 -60.26 -13.21 41.54
CA SER A 15 -59.76 -13.83 42.76
C SER A 15 -60.15 -15.30 42.84
N SER A 16 -59.32 -16.06 43.59
CA SER A 16 -59.47 -17.41 44.17
C SER A 16 -59.30 -18.68 43.30
N LEU A 17 -58.16 -19.32 43.61
CA LEU A 17 -57.85 -20.76 43.75
C LEU A 17 -57.89 -21.74 42.55
N ASN A 18 -56.65 -22.12 42.16
CA ASN A 18 -56.12 -23.48 41.95
C ASN A 18 -56.89 -24.51 41.10
N GLN A 19 -56.36 -24.77 39.89
CA GLN A 19 -56.11 -26.15 39.44
C GLN A 19 -55.05 -26.22 38.32
N PHE A 20 -53.94 -26.89 38.66
CA PHE A 20 -52.96 -27.63 37.85
C PHE A 20 -53.03 -27.54 36.31
N LEU A 21 -52.04 -26.87 35.69
CA LEU A 21 -50.97 -27.44 34.82
C LEU A 21 -50.47 -26.46 33.73
N VAL A 22 -49.13 -26.41 33.63
CA VAL A 22 -48.30 -25.91 32.51
C VAL A 22 -48.34 -24.41 32.18
N ASN A 23 -47.37 -23.63 32.69
CA ASN A 23 -46.80 -22.48 31.94
C ASN A 23 -45.46 -21.95 32.47
N TYR A 24 -44.72 -22.75 33.24
CA TYR A 24 -43.30 -22.45 33.53
C TYR A 24 -42.38 -22.52 32.28
N PRO A 25 -42.56 -23.43 31.31
CA PRO A 25 -41.73 -23.40 30.11
C PRO A 25 -42.04 -22.17 29.24
N LEU A 26 -43.30 -21.71 29.17
CA LEU A 26 -43.66 -20.53 28.37
C LEU A 26 -43.03 -19.23 28.89
N LYS A 27 -43.07 -18.94 30.20
CA LYS A 27 -42.48 -17.71 30.74
C LYS A 27 -40.95 -17.67 30.58
N MET A 28 -40.26 -18.81 30.75
CA MET A 28 -38.82 -18.90 30.46
C MET A 28 -38.53 -18.79 28.96
N PHE A 29 -39.38 -19.38 28.11
CA PHE A 29 -39.25 -19.30 26.66
C PHE A 29 -39.45 -17.88 26.14
N PHE A 30 -40.46 -17.15 26.64
CA PHE A 30 -40.68 -15.73 26.33
C PHE A 30 -39.58 -14.83 26.88
N LYS A 31 -39.03 -15.08 28.08
CA LYS A 31 -37.84 -14.36 28.58
C LYS A 31 -36.59 -14.62 27.74
N LYS A 32 -36.37 -15.86 27.29
CA LYS A 32 -35.25 -16.22 26.39
C LYS A 32 -35.42 -15.62 25.00
N ILE A 33 -36.62 -15.62 24.43
CA ILE A 33 -36.92 -14.97 23.15
C ILE A 33 -36.78 -13.45 23.29
N PHE A 34 -37.32 -12.85 24.35
CA PHE A 34 -37.18 -11.40 24.57
C PHE A 34 -35.72 -11.00 24.77
N SER A 35 -34.96 -11.76 25.56
CA SER A 35 -33.51 -11.55 25.73
C SER A 35 -32.75 -11.74 24.41
N PHE A 36 -33.07 -12.79 23.64
CA PHE A 36 -32.50 -13.03 22.32
C PHE A 36 -32.85 -11.91 21.32
N CYS A 37 -34.09 -11.43 21.31
CA CYS A 37 -34.54 -10.31 20.47
C CYS A 37 -33.90 -8.98 20.90
N CYS A 38 -33.73 -8.72 22.19
CA CYS A 38 -32.99 -7.56 22.68
C CYS A 38 -31.51 -7.65 22.30
N CYS A 39 -30.85 -8.79 22.49
CA CYS A 39 -29.48 -9.00 22.04
C CYS A 39 -29.34 -8.87 20.51
N LEU A 40 -30.31 -9.39 19.74
CA LEU A 40 -30.34 -9.26 18.29
C LEU A 40 -30.55 -7.81 17.86
N LEU A 41 -31.42 -7.05 18.53
CA LEU A 41 -31.64 -5.63 18.27
C LEU A 41 -30.40 -4.79 18.61
N ILE A 42 -29.75 -5.07 19.74
CA ILE A 42 -28.48 -4.42 20.13
C ILE A 42 -27.38 -4.76 19.12
N TYR A 43 -27.30 -6.02 18.68
CA TYR A 43 -26.33 -6.46 17.67
C TYR A 43 -26.59 -5.81 16.30
N LEU A 44 -27.86 -5.74 15.86
CA LEU A 44 -28.26 -5.06 14.62
C LEU A 44 -28.02 -3.54 14.69
N GLN A 45 -28.21 -2.92 15.86
CA GLN A 45 -27.88 -1.50 16.08
C GLN A 45 -26.37 -1.24 16.04
N GLY A 46 -25.56 -2.09 16.67
CA GLY A 46 -24.09 -2.00 16.63
C GLY A 46 -23.54 -2.16 15.21
N PHE A 47 -23.98 -3.19 14.48
CA PHE A 47 -23.56 -3.44 13.10
C PHE A 47 -24.03 -2.33 12.13
N GLY A 48 -25.24 -1.79 12.33
CA GLY A 48 -25.76 -0.67 11.55
C GLY A 48 -25.05 0.67 11.83
N GLN A 49 -24.47 0.85 13.02
CA GLN A 49 -23.70 2.03 13.37
C GLN A 49 -22.27 1.98 12.80
N GLU A 50 -21.63 0.82 12.78
CA GLU A 50 -20.32 0.60 12.13
C GLU A 50 -20.37 0.92 10.62
N ILE A 51 -21.35 0.39 9.88
CA ILE A 51 -21.49 0.65 8.44
C ILE A 51 -21.67 2.15 8.15
N ARG A 52 -22.48 2.85 8.95
CA ARG A 52 -22.69 4.30 8.80
C ARG A 52 -21.42 5.11 9.06
N ASN A 53 -20.61 4.70 10.02
CA ASN A 53 -19.32 5.33 10.31
C ASN A 53 -18.32 5.09 9.17
N ALA A 54 -18.26 3.87 8.61
CA ALA A 54 -17.40 3.53 7.48
C ALA A 54 -17.72 4.41 6.26
N GLU A 55 -18.99 4.49 5.87
CA GLU A 55 -19.43 5.34 4.74
C GLU A 55 -19.15 6.82 4.97
N GLN A 56 -19.31 7.30 6.20
CA GLN A 56 -19.01 8.68 6.55
C GLN A 56 -17.51 8.98 6.44
N ILE A 57 -16.66 8.10 6.99
CA ILE A 57 -15.21 8.22 6.90
C ILE A 57 -14.75 8.15 5.45
N GLU A 58 -15.25 7.20 4.67
CA GLU A 58 -14.93 7.07 3.25
C GLU A 58 -15.22 8.37 2.48
N LYS A 59 -16.39 8.97 2.69
CA LYS A 59 -16.78 10.25 2.07
C LYS A 59 -15.86 11.40 2.49
N LEU A 60 -15.49 11.46 3.76
CA LEU A 60 -14.59 12.50 4.28
C LEU A 60 -13.18 12.35 3.72
N THR A 61 -12.65 11.13 3.71
CA THR A 61 -11.33 10.81 3.14
C THR A 61 -11.28 11.13 1.66
N SER A 62 -12.28 10.69 0.88
CA SER A 62 -12.36 10.96 -0.55
C SER A 62 -12.41 12.47 -0.84
N ARG A 63 -13.14 13.24 -0.03
CA ARG A 63 -13.17 14.71 -0.14
C ARG A 63 -11.82 15.36 0.17
N VAL A 64 -11.12 14.89 1.20
CA VAL A 64 -9.76 15.36 1.51
C VAL A 64 -8.86 15.11 0.30
N VAL A 65 -8.85 13.89 -0.23
CA VAL A 65 -8.04 13.54 -1.40
C VAL A 65 -8.39 14.43 -2.60
N GLU A 66 -9.67 14.53 -2.95
CA GLU A 66 -10.12 15.34 -4.10
C GLU A 66 -9.70 16.81 -3.98
N SER A 67 -9.80 17.39 -2.79
CA SER A 67 -9.51 18.81 -2.57
C SER A 67 -8.02 19.12 -2.40
N THR A 68 -7.20 18.18 -1.91
CA THR A 68 -5.79 18.48 -1.53
C THR A 68 -4.75 17.83 -2.44
N LEU A 69 -5.09 16.77 -3.19
CA LEU A 69 -4.13 16.00 -3.98
C LEU A 69 -3.31 16.88 -4.93
N SER A 70 -3.96 17.84 -5.59
CA SER A 70 -3.32 18.78 -6.53
C SER A 70 -2.23 19.66 -5.92
N SER A 71 -2.23 19.83 -4.59
CA SER A 71 -1.22 20.59 -3.84
C SER A 71 -0.09 19.74 -3.27
N CYS A 72 -0.20 18.41 -3.33
CA CYS A 72 0.81 17.48 -2.84
C CYS A 72 1.81 17.20 -3.96
N VAL A 73 3.10 17.46 -3.74
CA VAL A 73 4.12 17.42 -4.80
C VAL A 73 5.29 16.50 -4.47
N GLN A 74 5.88 15.91 -5.51
CA GLN A 74 7.18 15.25 -5.43
C GLN A 74 8.28 16.26 -5.76
N ILE A 75 9.38 16.19 -5.03
CA ILE A 75 10.49 17.13 -5.11
C ILE A 75 11.78 16.37 -5.41
N ALA A 76 12.54 16.85 -6.39
CA ALA A 76 13.87 16.36 -6.70
C ALA A 76 14.85 17.53 -6.81
N ALA A 77 16.06 17.41 -6.24
CA ALA A 77 17.11 18.39 -6.48
C ALA A 77 17.44 18.45 -7.99
N TYR A 78 17.61 19.65 -8.53
CA TYR A 78 17.83 19.87 -9.96
C TYR A 78 19.22 20.47 -10.20
N ASP A 79 20.01 19.78 -11.03
CA ASP A 79 21.29 20.28 -11.53
C ASP A 79 21.04 21.13 -12.78
N THR A 80 21.19 22.45 -12.64
CA THR A 80 20.97 23.41 -13.72
C THR A 80 22.04 23.36 -14.82
N VAL A 81 23.25 22.87 -14.51
CA VAL A 81 24.34 22.71 -15.46
C VAL A 81 24.10 21.51 -16.34
N ARG A 82 23.77 20.36 -15.74
CA ARG A 82 23.47 19.11 -16.45
C ARG A 82 22.03 19.02 -16.95
N LYS A 83 21.18 19.98 -16.57
CA LYS A 83 19.73 20.03 -16.85
C LYS A 83 19.01 18.75 -16.45
N ARG A 84 19.37 18.17 -15.32
CA ARG A 84 18.87 16.86 -14.87
C ARG A 84 18.45 16.88 -13.41
N ALA A 85 17.30 16.29 -13.11
CA ALA A 85 16.88 16.04 -11.75
C ALA A 85 17.62 14.84 -11.14
N SER A 86 17.86 14.91 -9.83
CA SER A 86 18.32 13.80 -9.01
C SER A 86 17.31 12.65 -9.06
N THR A 87 17.81 11.42 -8.92
CA THR A 87 16.97 10.23 -8.74
C THR A 87 16.46 10.10 -7.31
N ALA A 88 17.08 10.79 -6.34
CA ALA A 88 16.58 10.87 -4.98
C ALA A 88 15.44 11.90 -4.92
N VAL A 89 14.28 11.44 -4.47
CA VAL A 89 13.04 12.22 -4.37
C VAL A 89 12.56 12.31 -2.93
N PHE A 90 11.81 13.36 -2.64
CA PHE A 90 11.10 13.56 -1.38
C PHE A 90 9.78 14.29 -1.65
N SER A 91 9.02 14.62 -0.61
CA SER A 91 7.65 15.15 -0.73
C SER A 91 7.53 16.60 -0.25
N GLY A 92 6.42 17.25 -0.61
CA GLY A 92 6.05 18.58 -0.14
C GLY A 92 4.58 18.90 -0.34
N VAL A 93 4.12 20.01 0.23
CA VAL A 93 2.76 20.54 0.02
C VAL A 93 2.77 22.03 -0.26
N VAL A 94 2.07 22.45 -1.32
CA VAL A 94 1.87 23.86 -1.64
C VAL A 94 0.80 24.44 -0.71
N VAL A 95 1.12 25.52 0.02
CA VAL A 95 0.24 26.08 1.07
C VAL A 95 -0.20 27.52 0.85
N SER A 96 0.15 28.11 -0.29
CA SER A 96 -0.19 29.50 -0.59
C SER A 96 -0.30 29.75 -2.10
N ALA A 97 -1.06 30.80 -2.46
CA ALA A 97 -1.21 31.24 -3.84
C ALA A 97 0.11 31.74 -4.45
N GLU A 98 1.04 32.19 -3.61
CA GLU A 98 2.37 32.59 -4.04
C GLU A 98 3.25 31.37 -4.36
N GLY A 99 2.88 30.15 -3.94
CA GLY A 99 3.64 28.94 -4.25
C GLY A 99 4.70 28.57 -3.22
N HIS A 100 4.48 28.90 -1.95
CA HIS A 100 5.26 28.34 -0.84
C HIS A 100 4.95 26.86 -0.67
N ILE A 101 6.00 26.05 -0.59
CA ILE A 101 5.95 24.61 -0.36
C ILE A 101 6.55 24.31 1.01
N LEU A 102 5.77 23.67 1.88
CA LEU A 102 6.29 23.12 3.13
C LEU A 102 6.98 21.79 2.87
N THR A 103 8.14 21.60 3.49
CA THR A 103 8.93 20.36 3.46
C THR A 103 9.90 20.34 4.65
N VAL A 104 10.84 19.41 4.69
CA VAL A 104 11.75 19.20 5.83
C VAL A 104 13.19 19.61 5.54
N ALA A 105 13.95 19.89 6.60
CA ALA A 105 15.29 20.46 6.51
C ALA A 105 16.37 19.46 6.07
N HIS A 106 16.26 18.19 6.44
CA HIS A 106 17.28 17.19 6.12
C HIS A 106 17.35 16.85 4.61
N THR A 107 16.30 17.10 3.84
CA THR A 107 16.28 16.95 2.36
C THR A 107 16.50 18.26 1.61
N THR A 108 16.39 19.40 2.30
CA THR A 108 16.33 20.72 1.69
C THR A 108 17.58 21.56 1.99
N LYS A 109 18.01 22.36 1.02
CA LYS A 109 19.12 23.33 1.14
C LYS A 109 18.69 24.70 0.63
N PRO A 110 19.03 25.80 1.33
CA PRO A 110 18.82 27.14 0.81
C PRO A 110 19.53 27.35 -0.54
N ASN A 111 18.92 28.13 -1.43
CA ASN A 111 19.41 28.48 -2.77
C ASN A 111 19.60 27.29 -3.74
N GLN A 112 19.30 26.06 -3.32
CA GLN A 112 19.26 24.90 -4.23
C GLN A 112 18.05 25.02 -5.15
N ILE A 113 18.25 24.73 -6.44
CA ILE A 113 17.14 24.60 -7.38
C ILE A 113 16.55 23.19 -7.29
N TYR A 114 15.24 23.12 -7.23
CA TYR A 114 14.46 21.90 -7.20
C TYR A 114 13.55 21.82 -8.42
N GLN A 115 13.34 20.61 -8.92
CA GLN A 115 12.27 20.30 -9.85
C GLN A 115 11.09 19.73 -9.05
N ILE A 116 9.94 20.38 -9.17
CA ILE A 116 8.68 20.03 -8.51
C ILE A 116 7.81 19.30 -9.52
N HIS A 117 7.39 18.08 -9.20
CA HIS A 117 6.45 17.30 -10.00
C HIS A 117 5.07 17.36 -9.36
N PHE A 118 4.08 17.83 -10.12
CA PHE A 118 2.68 17.88 -9.70
C PHE A 118 1.94 16.61 -10.15
N PRO A 119 0.89 16.17 -9.44
CA PRO A 119 0.14 14.95 -9.78
C PRO A 119 -0.43 14.94 -11.20
N ASN A 120 -0.68 16.12 -11.79
CA ASN A 120 -1.13 16.28 -13.18
C ASN A 120 -0.02 16.09 -14.22
N GLY A 121 1.20 15.73 -13.81
CA GLY A 121 2.36 15.53 -14.67
C GLY A 121 3.18 16.79 -14.98
N LYS A 122 2.71 17.98 -14.60
CA LYS A 122 3.45 19.23 -14.81
C LYS A 122 4.70 19.27 -13.94
N LYS A 123 5.74 19.92 -14.46
CA LYS A 123 7.03 20.10 -13.80
C LYS A 123 7.40 21.57 -13.74
N HIS A 124 7.76 22.05 -12.55
CA HIS A 124 8.16 23.44 -12.34
C HIS A 124 9.49 23.51 -11.60
N LEU A 125 10.26 24.57 -11.85
CA LEU A 125 11.45 24.85 -11.06
C LEU A 125 11.08 25.69 -9.83
N ALA A 126 11.75 25.39 -8.73
CA ALA A 126 11.57 26.08 -7.46
C ALA A 126 12.94 26.29 -6.80
N ILE A 127 13.01 27.21 -5.85
CA ILE A 127 14.23 27.51 -5.08
C ILE A 127 14.03 27.19 -3.60
N GLY A 128 15.03 26.58 -2.98
CA GLY A 128 15.07 26.40 -1.54
C GLY A 128 15.21 27.73 -0.81
N LEU A 129 14.33 27.98 0.16
CA LEU A 129 14.39 29.13 1.05
C LEU A 129 15.05 28.73 2.37
N GLY A 130 14.45 29.06 3.52
CA GLY A 130 15.00 28.79 4.83
C GLY A 130 14.87 27.35 5.24
N ARG A 131 15.84 26.89 6.04
CA ARG A 131 15.76 25.61 6.75
C ARG A 131 16.23 25.74 8.19
N ILE A 132 15.58 24.98 9.08
CA ILE A 132 15.87 24.91 10.51
C ILE A 132 16.07 23.42 10.82
N SER A 133 17.33 23.02 11.06
CA SER A 133 17.72 21.64 11.35
C SER A 133 18.43 21.58 12.70
N ILE A 134 17.65 21.52 13.78
CA ILE A 134 18.15 21.64 15.15
C ILE A 134 17.74 20.40 15.93
N ARG A 135 18.72 19.67 16.45
CA ARG A 135 18.53 18.48 17.28
C ARG A 135 19.24 18.67 18.61
N ASN A 136 18.49 18.77 19.69
CA ASN A 136 19.00 18.73 21.06
C ASN A 136 17.99 18.06 22.01
N ASP A 137 18.38 17.83 23.26
CA ASP A 137 17.59 17.07 24.25
C ASP A 137 16.19 17.64 24.53
N SER A 138 15.94 18.92 24.20
CA SER A 138 14.69 19.63 24.49
C SER A 138 13.92 20.09 23.25
N THR A 139 14.52 20.02 22.06
CA THR A 139 13.95 20.57 20.83
C THR A 139 14.52 19.85 19.62
N ASP A 140 13.63 19.28 18.82
CA ASP A 140 13.96 18.69 17.53
C ASP A 140 13.12 19.37 16.43
N LEU A 141 13.80 20.13 15.57
CA LEU A 141 13.21 20.90 14.47
C LEU A 141 13.84 20.46 13.17
N ASP A 142 12.98 20.15 12.21
CA ASP A 142 13.35 19.70 10.87
C ASP A 142 12.42 20.37 9.84
N LEU A 143 12.49 21.70 9.75
CA LEU A 143 11.60 22.54 8.97
C LEU A 143 12.32 23.11 7.75
N ALA A 144 11.71 23.09 6.58
CA ALA A 144 12.19 23.87 5.45
C ALA A 144 11.05 24.41 4.58
N MET A 145 11.38 25.41 3.79
CA MET A 145 10.47 25.98 2.81
C MET A 145 11.13 26.04 1.43
N ILE A 146 10.34 25.73 0.41
CA ILE A 146 10.71 25.86 -1.00
C ILE A 146 9.71 26.84 -1.64
N LYS A 147 10.15 27.60 -2.65
CA LYS A 147 9.32 28.56 -3.36
C LYS A 147 9.27 28.25 -4.84
N LEU A 148 8.07 28.06 -5.38
CA LEU A 148 7.86 27.96 -6.82
C LEU A 148 8.20 29.27 -7.50
N ASN A 149 8.83 29.16 -8.68
CA ASN A 149 9.15 30.30 -9.53
C ASN A 149 7.95 30.60 -10.46
N GLY A 150 7.59 31.88 -10.61
CA GLY A 150 6.57 32.34 -11.55
C GLY A 150 5.32 32.93 -10.91
N PHE A 151 4.42 33.44 -11.77
CA PHE A 151 3.15 34.10 -11.40
C PHE A 151 1.92 33.23 -11.72
N GLU A 152 2.08 31.90 -11.82
CA GLU A 152 0.97 31.00 -12.06
C GLU A 152 0.05 30.92 -10.83
N SER A 153 -1.23 30.64 -11.07
CA SER A 153 -2.16 30.30 -9.98
C SER A 153 -1.89 28.85 -9.56
N TRP A 154 -1.21 28.69 -8.42
CA TRP A 154 -0.90 27.37 -7.87
C TRP A 154 -2.12 26.78 -7.16
N SER A 155 -2.33 25.47 -7.30
CA SER A 155 -3.20 24.73 -6.39
C SER A 155 -2.53 24.64 -5.03
N PHE A 156 -3.20 25.11 -3.97
CA PHE A 156 -2.66 25.11 -2.62
C PHE A 156 -3.71 24.70 -1.59
N THR A 157 -3.24 24.21 -0.45
CA THR A 157 -4.08 23.80 0.68
C THR A 157 -3.81 24.66 1.92
N LYS A 158 -4.83 24.83 2.77
CA LYS A 158 -4.70 25.61 4.01
C LYS A 158 -3.90 24.86 5.07
N MET A 159 -3.13 25.60 5.86
CA MET A 159 -2.54 25.10 7.09
C MET A 159 -3.57 25.16 8.24
N GLY A 160 -3.90 24.00 8.81
CA GLY A 160 -4.79 23.86 9.97
C GLY A 160 -4.07 24.19 11.28
N GLN A 161 -4.56 23.70 12.41
CA GLN A 161 -3.90 23.86 13.71
C GLN A 161 -3.41 22.50 14.22
N SER A 162 -2.19 22.48 14.76
CA SER A 162 -1.66 21.32 15.49
C SER A 162 -1.87 21.45 17.01
N ALA A 163 -2.00 22.67 17.50
CA ALA A 163 -2.37 22.96 18.88
C ALA A 163 -3.82 22.51 19.15
N GLY A 164 -3.98 21.46 19.95
CA GLY A 164 -5.29 20.92 20.31
C GLY A 164 -5.66 19.60 19.63
N LEU A 165 -4.77 19.05 18.80
CA LEU A 165 -4.92 17.68 18.28
C LEU A 165 -5.03 16.67 19.42
N LYS A 166 -5.82 15.61 19.20
CA LYS A 166 -6.06 14.55 20.19
C LYS A 166 -5.61 13.20 19.67
N ALA A 167 -5.20 12.31 20.57
CA ALA A 167 -5.00 10.91 20.22
C ALA A 167 -6.30 10.33 19.64
N ASN A 168 -6.16 9.41 18.69
CA ASN A 168 -7.23 8.78 17.91
C ASN A 168 -7.98 9.70 16.94
N GLN A 169 -7.57 10.96 16.81
CA GLN A 169 -8.10 11.83 15.76
C GLN A 169 -7.65 11.31 14.38
N PRO A 170 -8.58 11.14 13.42
CA PRO A 170 -8.25 10.65 12.08
C PRO A 170 -7.47 11.68 11.28
N CYS A 171 -6.63 11.15 10.40
CA CYS A 171 -5.78 11.93 9.51
C CYS A 171 -5.59 11.20 8.18
N VAL A 172 -5.26 11.97 7.14
CA VAL A 172 -4.94 11.46 5.81
C VAL A 172 -3.54 11.91 5.44
N GLY A 173 -2.64 10.97 5.17
CA GLY A 173 -1.30 11.24 4.64
C GLY A 173 -1.30 11.15 3.12
N ILE A 174 -0.66 12.09 2.43
CA ILE A 174 -0.45 12.01 0.97
C ILE A 174 1.02 12.31 0.70
N SER A 175 1.75 11.39 0.08
CA SER A 175 3.20 11.53 -0.11
C SER A 175 3.69 10.75 -1.32
N TYR A 176 4.98 10.90 -1.67
CA TYR A 176 5.59 10.25 -2.81
C TYR A 176 6.73 9.33 -2.38
N PRO A 177 6.44 8.05 -2.10
CA PRO A 177 7.45 7.09 -1.71
C PRO A 177 8.53 6.92 -2.78
N GLY A 178 9.79 6.81 -2.36
CA GLY A 178 10.90 6.51 -3.26
C GLY A 178 10.89 5.08 -3.82
N THR A 179 10.02 4.22 -3.29
CA THR A 179 9.81 2.85 -3.77
C THR A 179 8.98 2.77 -5.06
N PHE A 180 8.24 3.82 -5.40
CA PHE A 180 7.56 3.95 -6.68
C PHE A 180 8.44 4.71 -7.69
N GLU A 181 8.48 4.25 -8.95
CA GLU A 181 9.34 4.86 -9.98
C GLU A 181 8.82 6.19 -10.53
N LYS A 182 7.52 6.44 -10.42
CA LYS A 182 6.82 7.56 -11.06
C LYS A 182 6.33 8.55 -10.00
N ASN A 183 5.92 9.73 -10.46
CA ASN A 183 5.23 10.73 -9.67
C ASN A 183 3.85 10.22 -9.22
N MET A 184 3.86 9.26 -8.30
CA MET A 184 2.70 8.51 -7.85
C MET A 184 2.47 8.82 -6.38
N PRO A 185 1.43 9.59 -6.06
CA PRO A 185 1.07 9.85 -4.68
C PRO A 185 0.56 8.56 -4.04
N ASN A 186 1.03 8.27 -2.84
CA ASN A 186 0.50 7.25 -1.97
C ASN A 186 -0.38 7.92 -0.90
N ILE A 187 -1.66 7.55 -0.88
CA ILE A 187 -2.67 8.04 0.07
C ILE A 187 -2.81 7.04 1.20
N ARG A 188 -2.81 7.55 2.43
CA ARG A 188 -2.90 6.74 3.64
C ARG A 188 -3.95 7.29 4.56
N PHE A 189 -4.77 6.41 5.11
CA PHE A 189 -5.71 6.75 6.16
C PHE A 189 -5.18 6.26 7.49
N GLY A 190 -5.24 7.12 8.50
CA GLY A 190 -4.79 6.74 9.83
C GLY A 190 -5.38 7.62 10.92
N ARG A 191 -4.70 7.57 12.06
CA ARG A 191 -5.03 8.36 13.24
C ARG A 191 -3.77 8.81 13.95
N LEU A 192 -3.90 9.83 14.77
CA LEU A 192 -2.85 10.26 15.67
C LEU A 192 -2.71 9.26 16.83
N THR A 193 -1.51 8.75 17.06
CA THR A 193 -1.19 7.91 18.23
C THR A 193 -0.72 8.79 19.38
N ASN A 194 0.11 9.79 19.08
CA ASN A 194 0.63 10.74 20.03
C ASN A 194 0.65 12.15 19.41
N PRO A 195 -0.34 13.02 19.71
CA PRO A 195 -0.43 14.36 19.11
C PRO A 195 0.65 15.33 19.62
N LYS A 196 1.40 14.98 20.67
CA LYS A 196 2.49 15.81 21.21
C LYS A 196 3.49 14.96 22.00
N SER A 197 4.51 14.45 21.33
CA SER A 197 5.60 13.71 21.97
C SER A 197 6.48 14.61 22.83
N LYS A 198 7.31 14.02 23.70
CA LYS A 198 8.25 14.76 24.56
C LYS A 198 9.23 15.62 23.75
N ALA A 199 9.62 15.16 22.57
CA ALA A 199 10.53 15.87 21.66
C ALA A 199 9.82 16.90 20.76
N GLY A 200 8.49 17.04 20.87
CA GLY A 200 7.70 18.02 20.12
C GLY A 200 7.16 17.53 18.77
N TYR A 201 7.23 16.23 18.50
CA TYR A 201 6.66 15.61 17.31
C TYR A 201 5.17 15.26 17.47
N ILE A 202 4.49 15.11 16.35
CA ILE A 202 3.26 14.32 16.24
C ILE A 202 3.67 12.89 15.82
N GLU A 203 2.90 11.91 16.25
CA GLU A 203 3.00 10.52 15.77
C GLU A 203 1.63 10.05 15.27
N SER A 204 1.64 9.32 14.16
CA SER A 204 0.43 8.77 13.55
C SER A 204 0.60 7.32 13.07
N THR A 205 -0.52 6.68 12.76
CA THR A 205 -0.55 5.37 12.10
C THR A 205 -0.37 5.48 10.58
N CYS A 206 -0.25 6.68 10.00
CA CYS A 206 0.08 6.84 8.59
C CYS A 206 1.56 6.47 8.39
N LYS A 207 1.81 5.20 8.07
CA LYS A 207 3.18 4.68 7.96
C LYS A 207 3.97 5.42 6.89
N MET A 208 5.23 5.69 7.20
CA MET A 208 6.18 6.39 6.33
C MET A 208 7.28 5.46 5.80
N GLU A 209 7.85 5.84 4.66
CA GLU A 209 9.07 5.25 4.10
C GLU A 209 9.93 6.34 3.42
N PRO A 210 11.19 6.05 3.04
CA PRO A 210 12.01 7.01 2.31
C PRO A 210 11.29 7.58 1.08
N GLY A 211 11.31 8.91 0.94
CA GLY A 211 10.53 9.67 -0.05
C GLY A 211 9.31 10.39 0.53
N ASP A 212 8.74 9.88 1.63
CA ASP A 212 7.60 10.54 2.29
C ASP A 212 7.99 11.81 3.06
N SER A 213 9.27 11.95 3.43
CA SER A 213 9.79 13.14 4.12
C SER A 213 9.40 14.43 3.39
N GLY A 214 8.74 15.34 4.12
CA GLY A 214 8.15 16.58 3.62
C GLY A 214 6.67 16.47 3.19
N GLY A 215 6.10 15.27 3.14
CA GLY A 215 4.72 15.05 2.75
C GLY A 215 3.70 15.51 3.82
N PRO A 216 2.53 16.02 3.42
CA PRO A 216 1.52 16.50 4.35
C PRO A 216 0.73 15.39 5.05
N LEU A 217 0.40 15.63 6.31
CA LEU A 217 -0.67 14.99 7.05
C LEU A 217 -1.85 15.96 7.17
N PHE A 218 -3.03 15.56 6.72
CA PHE A 218 -4.25 16.35 6.73
C PHE A 218 -5.23 15.92 7.82
N ASN A 219 -6.01 16.86 8.34
CA ASN A 219 -7.26 16.55 9.05
C ASN A 219 -8.41 16.25 8.07
N LEU A 220 -9.57 15.82 8.57
CA LEU A 220 -10.74 15.53 7.73
C LEU A 220 -11.42 16.76 7.10
N ASN A 221 -10.93 17.98 7.38
CA ASN A 221 -11.32 19.20 6.66
C ASN A 221 -10.39 19.51 5.48
N GLY A 222 -9.37 18.68 5.25
CA GLY A 222 -8.37 18.89 4.21
C GLY A 222 -7.36 19.97 4.57
N GLU A 223 -7.13 20.25 5.85
CA GLU A 223 -6.13 21.22 6.29
C GLU A 223 -4.86 20.49 6.75
N VAL A 224 -3.68 21.01 6.39
CA VAL A 224 -2.39 20.44 6.81
C VAL A 224 -2.24 20.60 8.32
N ILE A 225 -2.05 19.51 9.05
CA ILE A 225 -1.84 19.50 10.51
C ILE A 225 -0.40 19.13 10.90
N ALA A 226 0.31 18.40 10.05
CA ALA A 226 1.70 18.04 10.26
C ALA A 226 2.41 17.76 8.93
N ILE A 227 3.74 17.69 8.97
CA ILE A 227 4.60 17.33 7.83
C ILE A 227 5.46 16.12 8.21
N HIS A 228 5.38 15.05 7.44
CA HIS A 228 6.20 13.84 7.61
C HIS A 228 7.70 14.18 7.66
N SER A 229 8.44 13.71 8.66
CA SER A 229 9.88 13.95 8.79
C SER A 229 10.70 12.66 8.77
N TRP A 230 10.64 11.85 9.82
CA TRP A 230 11.53 10.69 9.95
C TRP A 230 10.83 9.49 10.61
N ILE A 231 11.48 8.33 10.48
CA ILE A 231 11.05 7.04 11.05
C ILE A 231 12.13 6.52 11.99
N ALA A 232 11.75 6.00 13.14
CA ALA A 232 12.67 5.29 14.02
C ALA A 232 12.70 3.78 13.67
N ASN A 233 13.37 2.98 14.49
CA ASN A 233 13.62 1.57 14.19
C ASN A 233 12.34 0.72 14.29
N GLY A 234 11.34 1.14 15.05
CA GLY A 234 10.04 0.49 15.10
C GLY A 234 9.23 0.70 13.81
N ILE A 235 8.50 -0.34 13.40
CA ILE A 235 7.64 -0.29 12.19
C ILE A 235 6.47 0.70 12.33
N ASP A 236 6.09 1.03 13.56
CA ASP A 236 4.99 1.94 13.89
C ASP A 236 5.48 3.30 14.42
N GLU A 237 6.80 3.53 14.44
CA GLU A 237 7.39 4.79 14.89
C GLU A 237 7.53 5.73 13.69
N ASN A 238 6.56 6.63 13.52
CA ASN A 238 6.50 7.65 12.48
C ASN A 238 6.41 9.02 13.16
N PHE A 239 7.27 9.97 12.77
CA PHE A 239 7.34 11.29 13.39
C PHE A 239 7.06 12.39 12.38
N GLU A 240 6.06 13.21 12.69
CA GLU A 240 5.68 14.38 11.92
C GLU A 240 5.98 15.69 12.66
N ILE A 241 6.35 16.71 11.90
CA ILE A 241 6.56 18.06 12.40
C ILE A 241 5.23 18.80 12.47
N PRO A 242 4.80 19.31 13.64
CA PRO A 242 3.59 20.10 13.77
C PRO A 242 3.53 21.30 12.82
N VAL A 243 2.39 21.50 12.14
CA VAL A 243 2.22 22.61 11.18
C VAL A 243 2.38 23.98 11.86
N ASP A 244 2.06 24.12 13.15
CA ASP A 244 2.18 25.39 13.85
C ASP A 244 3.64 25.84 14.01
N LEU A 245 4.61 24.93 13.89
CA LEU A 245 6.03 25.32 13.84
C LEU A 245 6.38 26.06 12.55
N TYR A 246 5.78 25.67 11.41
CA TYR A 246 5.94 26.42 10.15
C TYR A 246 5.30 27.80 10.24
N LYS A 247 4.15 27.91 10.90
CA LYS A 247 3.50 29.21 11.18
C LYS A 247 4.36 30.08 12.10
N LYS A 248 4.89 29.48 13.17
CA LYS A 248 5.73 30.14 14.17
C LYS A 248 7.02 30.72 13.59
N TYR A 249 7.61 30.06 12.61
CA TYR A 249 8.88 30.48 11.98
C TYR A 249 8.72 30.90 10.52
N TRP A 250 7.54 31.38 10.13
CA TRP A 250 7.21 31.68 8.74
C TRP A 250 8.18 32.69 8.10
N SER A 251 8.50 33.79 8.79
CA SER A 251 9.42 34.82 8.29
C SER A 251 10.84 34.31 8.15
N ALA A 252 11.31 33.50 9.10
CA ALA A 252 12.62 32.85 9.03
C ALA A 252 12.70 31.88 7.85
N LEU A 253 11.67 31.04 7.67
CA LEU A 253 11.59 30.09 6.56
C LEU A 253 11.49 30.76 5.19
N ASN A 254 11.03 32.01 5.12
CA ASN A 254 11.01 32.80 3.89
C ASN A 254 12.37 33.39 3.49
N SER A 255 13.39 33.28 4.35
CA SER A 255 14.74 33.75 4.08
C SER A 255 15.65 32.57 3.74
N ALA A 256 16.38 32.62 2.62
CA ALA A 256 17.26 31.54 2.15
C ALA A 256 18.51 31.36 3.03
N ILE A 257 18.30 30.88 4.27
CA ILE A 257 19.29 30.76 5.34
C ILE A 257 19.24 29.34 5.93
N ASP A 258 20.42 28.80 6.24
CA ASP A 258 20.60 27.56 6.99
C ASP A 258 20.79 27.88 8.47
N TYR A 259 19.69 27.91 9.23
CA TYR A 259 19.71 28.32 10.63
C TYR A 259 20.39 27.27 11.51
N LYS A 260 21.44 27.68 12.22
CA LYS A 260 22.20 26.84 13.17
C LYS A 260 21.69 26.92 14.60
N GLU A 261 20.90 27.94 14.89
CA GLU A 261 20.23 28.17 16.15
C GLU A 261 18.75 28.46 15.91
N VAL A 262 17.93 28.31 16.93
CA VAL A 262 16.47 28.50 16.80
C VAL A 262 16.23 29.97 16.45
N PRO A 263 15.66 30.28 15.27
CA PRO A 263 15.42 31.67 14.89
C PRO A 263 14.38 32.31 15.81
N LYS A 264 14.37 33.64 15.83
CA LYS A 264 13.31 34.39 16.50
C LYS A 264 11.96 33.97 15.90
N ALA A 265 11.03 33.57 16.78
CA ALA A 265 9.67 33.27 16.39
C ALA A 265 8.95 34.53 15.91
N ASP A 266 8.07 34.37 14.94
CA ASP A 266 7.18 35.42 14.48
C ASP A 266 6.22 35.78 15.61
N ASN A 267 5.99 37.07 15.80
CA ASN A 267 4.98 37.55 16.74
C ASN A 267 3.60 37.34 16.12
N ALA A 268 3.03 36.15 16.21
CA ALA A 268 1.67 35.88 15.75
C ALA A 268 0.82 35.27 16.86
N THR A 269 -0.32 35.92 17.10
CA THR A 269 -1.45 35.48 17.91
C THR A 269 -1.80 34.04 17.57
N VAL A 270 -1.53 33.13 18.51
CA VAL A 270 -2.17 31.81 18.51
C VAL A 270 -3.66 32.11 18.65
N SER A 271 -4.39 32.10 17.54
CA SER A 271 -5.84 32.15 17.61
C SER A 271 -6.26 30.84 18.26
N HIS A 272 -6.50 30.90 19.57
CA HIS A 272 -7.21 29.88 20.33
C HIS A 272 -8.68 29.87 19.88
N LEU A 273 -8.93 29.68 18.59
CA LEU A 273 -10.22 29.19 18.15
C LEU A 273 -10.22 27.72 18.54
N SER A 274 -10.63 27.49 19.79
CA SER A 274 -11.17 26.22 20.24
C SER A 274 -12.39 25.92 19.38
N SER A 275 -12.17 25.49 18.13
CA SER A 275 -13.24 24.94 17.33
C SER A 275 -13.60 23.64 18.01
N THR A 276 -14.72 23.65 18.72
CA THR A 276 -15.43 22.48 19.25
C THR A 276 -15.96 21.67 18.06
N VAL A 277 -15.06 21.20 17.19
CA VAL A 277 -15.42 20.19 16.20
C VAL A 277 -15.54 18.92 17.02
N ASN A 278 -16.75 18.39 17.13
CA ASN A 278 -17.00 17.03 17.60
C ASN A 278 -16.04 16.12 16.82
N THR A 279 -14.91 15.79 17.44
CA THR A 279 -13.82 15.12 16.75
C THR A 279 -14.17 13.66 16.77
N LEU A 280 -14.57 13.13 15.62
CA LEU A 280 -14.68 11.69 15.44
C LEU A 280 -13.33 11.08 15.83
N LEU A 281 -13.34 10.14 16.78
CA LEU A 281 -12.15 9.44 17.23
C LEU A 281 -12.25 8.00 16.75
N ILE A 282 -11.18 7.51 16.14
CA ILE A 282 -11.05 6.16 15.63
C ILE A 282 -9.92 5.51 16.42
N PRO A 283 -10.20 4.63 17.38
CA PRO A 283 -9.16 4.00 18.18
C PRO A 283 -8.39 2.92 17.41
N ILE A 284 -9.04 2.23 16.47
CA ILE A 284 -8.45 1.13 15.70
C ILE A 284 -8.95 1.22 14.26
N THR A 285 -8.02 1.32 13.30
CA THR A 285 -8.34 1.43 11.86
C THR A 285 -9.03 0.17 11.34
N ASP A 286 -8.58 -1.01 11.76
CA ASP A 286 -9.20 -2.28 11.36
C ASP A 286 -10.66 -2.39 11.83
N GLU A 287 -11.12 -1.61 12.82
CA GLU A 287 -12.51 -1.60 13.28
C GLU A 287 -13.42 -0.65 12.48
N LEU A 288 -12.88 0.10 11.52
CA LEU A 288 -13.62 1.09 10.73
C LEU A 288 -14.74 0.50 9.87
N ALA A 289 -14.53 -0.71 9.36
CA ALA A 289 -15.46 -1.38 8.46
C ALA A 289 -15.69 -2.80 8.91
N SER A 290 -16.95 -3.25 8.89
CA SER A 290 -17.28 -4.65 9.14
C SER A 290 -16.97 -5.49 7.90
N PHE A 291 -16.62 -6.77 8.11
CA PHE A 291 -16.47 -7.72 7.01
C PHE A 291 -17.80 -8.44 6.79
N PRO A 292 -18.35 -8.49 5.56
CA PRO A 292 -19.64 -9.12 5.32
C PRO A 292 -19.63 -10.60 5.73
N TYR A 293 -20.55 -10.98 6.62
CA TYR A 293 -20.58 -12.33 7.21
C TYR A 293 -20.66 -13.46 6.16
N HIS A 294 -21.38 -13.22 5.06
CA HIS A 294 -21.53 -14.19 3.96
C HIS A 294 -20.21 -14.45 3.20
N LEU A 295 -19.22 -13.58 3.34
CA LEU A 295 -17.87 -13.74 2.76
C LEU A 295 -16.91 -14.45 3.70
N LYS A 296 -17.32 -14.79 4.95
CA LYS A 296 -16.47 -15.59 5.85
C LYS A 296 -16.20 -16.96 5.24
N GLY A 297 -14.92 -17.34 5.21
CA GLY A 297 -14.45 -18.57 4.56
C GLY A 297 -14.10 -18.41 3.08
N SER A 298 -14.17 -17.19 2.53
CA SER A 298 -13.61 -16.87 1.20
C SER A 298 -12.08 -16.86 1.14
N SER A 299 -11.40 -16.99 2.29
CA SER A 299 -9.95 -17.17 2.40
C SER A 299 -9.62 -18.47 3.13
N VAL A 300 -8.57 -19.16 2.67
CA VAL A 300 -8.03 -20.38 3.27
C VAL A 300 -6.52 -20.26 3.44
N LEU A 301 -5.95 -20.98 4.42
CA LEU A 301 -4.50 -21.04 4.58
C LEU A 301 -3.93 -22.10 3.63
N VAL A 302 -3.01 -21.66 2.78
CA VAL A 302 -2.21 -22.51 1.90
C VAL A 302 -0.82 -22.63 2.50
N THR A 303 -0.38 -23.85 2.72
CA THR A 303 1.00 -24.15 3.12
C THR A 303 1.73 -24.75 1.93
N SER A 304 2.90 -24.21 1.61
CA SER A 304 3.71 -24.65 0.49
C SER A 304 5.18 -24.71 0.87
N ASN A 305 5.92 -25.71 0.37
CA ASN A 305 7.33 -25.87 0.69
C ASN A 305 8.20 -25.30 -0.43
N MET A 306 8.88 -24.17 -0.16
CA MET A 306 9.75 -23.47 -1.10
C MET A 306 11.20 -23.68 -0.67
N GLU A 307 12.01 -24.35 -1.49
CA GLU A 307 13.44 -24.60 -1.21
C GLU A 307 13.71 -25.28 0.14
N GLY A 308 12.79 -26.13 0.61
CA GLY A 308 12.91 -26.83 1.90
C GLY A 308 12.37 -26.05 3.10
N HIS A 309 11.86 -24.84 2.90
CA HIS A 309 11.21 -24.03 3.92
C HIS A 309 9.69 -23.99 3.73
N PRO A 310 8.88 -24.40 4.74
CA PRO A 310 7.44 -24.24 4.69
C PRO A 310 7.09 -22.75 4.75
N GLN A 311 6.25 -22.30 3.82
CA GLN A 311 5.67 -20.98 3.77
C GLN A 311 4.16 -21.09 3.92
N MET A 312 3.59 -20.20 4.74
CA MET A 312 2.16 -20.07 4.95
C MET A 312 1.68 -18.78 4.30
N ILE A 313 0.64 -18.88 3.49
CA ILE A 313 0.07 -17.78 2.71
C ILE A 313 -1.43 -17.97 2.58
N GLN A 314 -2.15 -16.90 2.25
CA GLN A 314 -3.59 -16.98 2.03
C GLN A 314 -3.92 -17.47 0.62
N GLY A 315 -5.09 -18.07 0.47
CA GLY A 315 -5.67 -18.45 -0.80
C GLY A 315 -7.13 -18.02 -0.84
N THR A 316 -7.52 -17.33 -1.90
CA THR A 316 -8.88 -16.89 -2.14
C THR A 316 -9.70 -18.01 -2.76
N VAL A 317 -10.82 -18.37 -2.14
CA VAL A 317 -11.74 -19.41 -2.62
C VAL A 317 -12.70 -18.80 -3.64
N ILE A 318 -12.69 -19.31 -4.86
CA ILE A 318 -13.57 -18.87 -5.95
C ILE A 318 -14.56 -19.99 -6.30
N SER A 319 -15.84 -19.62 -6.41
CA SER A 319 -16.89 -20.43 -7.02
C SER A 319 -17.13 -19.94 -8.44
N TYR A 320 -16.53 -20.61 -9.42
CA TYR A 320 -16.60 -20.19 -10.81
C TYR A 320 -17.72 -20.92 -11.56
N LYS A 321 -18.57 -20.17 -12.24
CA LYS A 321 -19.66 -20.71 -13.09
C LYS A 321 -19.29 -20.59 -14.57
N SER A 322 -19.13 -21.73 -15.24
CA SER A 322 -18.94 -21.84 -16.69
C SER A 322 -19.90 -22.88 -17.26
N ASP A 323 -20.62 -22.55 -18.34
CA ASP A 323 -21.50 -23.47 -19.07
C ASP A 323 -22.40 -24.35 -18.17
N GLN A 324 -23.04 -23.70 -17.18
CA GLN A 324 -23.91 -24.31 -16.16
C GLN A 324 -23.24 -25.24 -15.13
N LYS A 325 -21.92 -25.49 -15.23
CA LYS A 325 -21.15 -26.19 -14.19
C LYS A 325 -20.55 -25.19 -13.21
N ARG A 326 -20.58 -25.53 -11.92
CA ARG A 326 -19.90 -24.78 -10.86
C ARG A 326 -18.68 -25.56 -10.41
N SER A 327 -17.53 -24.90 -10.42
CA SER A 327 -16.26 -25.44 -9.97
C SER A 327 -15.68 -24.57 -8.87
N ILE A 328 -15.07 -25.20 -7.87
CA ILE A 328 -14.40 -24.51 -6.77
C ILE A 328 -12.90 -24.52 -7.03
N PHE A 329 -12.30 -23.34 -6.95
CA PHE A 329 -10.86 -23.14 -7.08
C PHE A 329 -10.33 -22.35 -5.88
N ILE A 330 -9.04 -22.48 -5.63
CA ILE A 330 -8.29 -21.54 -4.80
C ILE A 330 -7.39 -20.72 -5.75
N ILE A 331 -7.29 -19.42 -5.52
CA ILE A 331 -6.33 -18.56 -6.20
C ILE A 331 -5.43 -17.94 -5.15
N SER A 332 -4.12 -18.03 -5.35
CA SER A 332 -3.12 -17.47 -4.45
C SER A 332 -1.99 -16.83 -5.27
N LYS A 333 -0.95 -16.35 -4.60
CA LYS A 333 0.23 -15.78 -5.24
C LYS A 333 1.19 -16.87 -5.69
N ASN A 334 1.60 -16.82 -6.96
CA ASN A 334 2.47 -17.82 -7.57
C ASN A 334 3.86 -17.88 -6.92
N SER A 335 4.48 -16.74 -6.66
CA SER A 335 5.85 -16.63 -6.14
C SER A 335 6.09 -17.23 -4.75
N MET A 336 5.04 -17.68 -4.04
CA MET A 336 5.17 -18.39 -2.75
C MET A 336 4.38 -19.72 -2.72
N VAL A 337 3.96 -20.22 -3.89
CA VAL A 337 3.31 -21.53 -4.02
C VAL A 337 4.18 -22.44 -4.91
N ALA A 338 4.76 -23.46 -4.29
CA ALA A 338 5.48 -24.56 -4.94
C ALA A 338 4.53 -25.55 -5.63
N GLU A 339 5.07 -26.67 -6.11
CA GLU A 339 4.34 -27.66 -6.90
C GLU A 339 3.37 -28.53 -6.09
N ASN A 340 3.66 -28.76 -4.81
CA ASN A 340 2.86 -29.63 -3.93
C ASN A 340 2.28 -28.87 -2.73
N PRO A 341 1.40 -27.87 -2.95
CA PRO A 341 0.77 -27.14 -1.85
C PRO A 341 -0.30 -27.98 -1.17
N VAL A 342 -0.59 -27.60 0.08
CA VAL A 342 -1.66 -28.17 0.88
C VAL A 342 -2.51 -27.03 1.45
N VAL A 343 -3.81 -27.26 1.60
CA VAL A 343 -4.74 -26.34 2.26
C VAL A 343 -5.06 -26.85 3.66
N GLN A 344 -5.09 -25.95 4.64
CA GLN A 344 -5.50 -26.28 6.01
C GLN A 344 -7.00 -26.00 6.20
N GLN A 345 -7.76 -27.00 6.64
CA GLN A 345 -9.17 -26.84 7.04
C GLN A 345 -9.43 -27.60 8.34
N ASN A 346 -9.97 -26.93 9.35
CA ASN A 346 -10.27 -27.50 10.67
C ASN A 346 -9.08 -28.24 11.31
N GLY A 347 -7.87 -27.71 11.15
CA GLY A 347 -6.63 -28.30 11.68
C GLY A 347 -6.09 -29.50 10.89
N LYS A 348 -6.71 -29.89 9.77
CA LYS A 348 -6.23 -30.96 8.88
C LYS A 348 -5.67 -30.37 7.59
N MET A 349 -4.63 -31.01 7.05
CA MET A 349 -4.00 -30.63 5.79
C MET A 349 -4.54 -31.50 4.66
N PHE A 350 -4.87 -30.88 3.53
CA PHE A 350 -5.39 -31.56 2.34
C PHE A 350 -4.58 -31.19 1.10
N PRO A 351 -4.22 -32.14 0.22
CA PRO A 351 -3.53 -31.84 -1.03
C PRO A 351 -4.32 -30.89 -1.92
N VAL A 352 -3.58 -30.07 -2.67
CA VAL A 352 -4.13 -29.12 -3.64
C VAL A 352 -3.31 -29.21 -4.92
N ASP A 353 -3.98 -29.43 -6.05
CA ASP A 353 -3.32 -29.54 -7.34
C ASP A 353 -3.04 -28.15 -7.93
N VAL A 354 -1.84 -27.95 -8.46
CA VAL A 354 -1.50 -26.75 -9.25
C VAL A 354 -2.01 -26.92 -10.67
N ILE A 355 -3.01 -26.11 -11.05
CA ILE A 355 -3.65 -26.19 -12.37
C ILE A 355 -2.95 -25.29 -13.39
N TRP A 356 -2.62 -24.07 -12.98
CA TRP A 356 -2.03 -23.06 -13.86
C TRP A 356 -1.25 -22.03 -13.04
N LYS A 357 -0.11 -21.59 -13.57
CA LYS A 357 0.71 -20.52 -12.99
C LYS A 357 0.82 -19.38 -13.99
N ASP A 358 0.37 -18.21 -13.59
CA ASP A 358 0.53 -16.96 -14.32
C ASP A 358 1.65 -16.15 -13.66
N ARG A 359 2.85 -16.24 -14.24
CA ARG A 359 4.02 -15.53 -13.73
C ARG A 359 3.90 -14.02 -13.90
N ASP A 360 3.27 -13.55 -14.99
CA ASP A 360 3.17 -12.13 -15.32
C ASP A 360 2.31 -11.36 -14.31
N ASN A 361 1.32 -12.03 -13.70
CA ASN A 361 0.43 -11.45 -12.70
C ASN A 361 0.67 -12.01 -11.28
N ASP A 362 1.71 -12.81 -11.11
CA ASP A 362 2.03 -13.52 -9.87
C ASP A 362 0.86 -14.32 -9.29
N LEU A 363 0.03 -14.94 -10.13
CA LEU A 363 -1.15 -15.70 -9.70
C LEU A 363 -0.98 -17.19 -9.96
N VAL A 364 -1.49 -18.02 -9.05
CA VAL A 364 -1.60 -19.46 -9.24
C VAL A 364 -3.04 -19.91 -9.05
N LEU A 365 -3.51 -20.75 -9.97
CA LEU A 365 -4.80 -21.41 -9.90
C LEU A 365 -4.61 -22.81 -9.34
N LEU A 366 -5.40 -23.11 -8.31
CA LEU A 366 -5.28 -24.31 -7.50
C LEU A 366 -6.62 -25.04 -7.42
N ARG A 367 -6.58 -26.38 -7.43
CA ARG A 367 -7.76 -27.24 -7.25
C ARG A 367 -7.67 -27.98 -5.91
N PRO A 368 -8.55 -27.72 -4.94
CA PRO A 368 -8.54 -28.45 -3.69
C PRO A 368 -9.08 -29.88 -3.86
N SER A 369 -8.45 -30.85 -3.17
CA SER A 369 -8.97 -32.23 -3.05
C SER A 369 -10.24 -32.35 -2.19
N ILE A 370 -10.63 -31.27 -1.51
CA ILE A 370 -11.79 -31.18 -0.65
C ILE A 370 -12.80 -30.17 -1.16
N ARG A 371 -14.06 -30.36 -0.75
CA ARG A 371 -15.11 -29.38 -1.01
C ARG A 371 -15.00 -28.21 -0.04
N LEU A 372 -14.61 -27.05 -0.57
CA LEU A 372 -14.70 -25.78 0.16
C LEU A 372 -16.10 -25.17 0.00
N LYS A 373 -16.52 -24.40 1.01
CA LYS A 373 -17.78 -23.64 1.03
C LYS A 373 -17.47 -22.14 0.92
N ASN A 374 -18.48 -21.33 0.63
CA ASN A 374 -18.40 -19.86 0.66
C ASN A 374 -17.36 -19.25 -0.30
N GLY A 375 -17.18 -19.85 -1.48
CA GLY A 375 -16.36 -19.26 -2.53
C GLY A 375 -17.02 -18.02 -3.12
N ILE A 376 -16.20 -17.03 -3.46
CA ILE A 376 -16.64 -15.80 -4.15
C ILE A 376 -17.20 -16.20 -5.51
N GLU A 377 -18.44 -15.82 -5.79
CA GLU A 377 -19.09 -16.17 -7.05
C GLU A 377 -18.53 -15.33 -8.20
N LEU A 378 -17.96 -16.00 -9.21
CA LEU A 378 -17.47 -15.36 -10.44
C LEU A 378 -17.96 -16.11 -11.68
N GLN A 379 -18.12 -15.38 -12.77
CA GLN A 379 -18.46 -15.91 -14.08
C GLN A 379 -17.73 -15.12 -15.18
N LYS A 380 -17.70 -15.64 -16.41
CA LYS A 380 -17.01 -15.02 -17.55
C LYS A 380 -17.36 -13.55 -17.79
N GLN A 381 -18.62 -13.18 -17.58
CA GLN A 381 -19.13 -11.81 -17.77
C GLN A 381 -19.13 -10.98 -16.48
N SER A 382 -18.54 -11.46 -15.38
CA SER A 382 -18.43 -10.67 -14.15
C SER A 382 -17.75 -9.34 -14.48
N SER A 383 -18.46 -8.24 -14.20
CA SER A 383 -17.98 -6.88 -14.47
C SER A 383 -16.76 -6.58 -13.60
N SER A 384 -15.71 -6.03 -14.20
CA SER A 384 -14.67 -5.37 -13.44
C SER A 384 -15.20 -4.04 -12.93
N VAL A 385 -14.91 -3.72 -11.68
CA VAL A 385 -15.08 -2.35 -11.17
C VAL A 385 -14.23 -1.43 -12.03
N GLU A 386 -14.80 -0.36 -12.58
CA GLU A 386 -14.04 0.71 -13.23
C GLU A 386 -13.67 1.76 -12.18
N LEU A 387 -12.37 1.95 -11.97
CA LEU A 387 -11.85 2.89 -10.98
C LEU A 387 -11.16 4.09 -11.64
N THR A 388 -11.37 5.25 -11.05
CA THR A 388 -10.86 6.55 -11.49
C THR A 388 -10.12 7.24 -10.34
N GLN A 389 -9.57 8.43 -10.59
CA GLN A 389 -8.99 9.25 -9.50
C GLN A 389 -10.02 9.66 -8.44
N LYS A 390 -11.32 9.70 -8.77
CA LYS A 390 -12.38 10.05 -7.81
C LYS A 390 -12.62 8.96 -6.76
N ASP A 391 -12.16 7.75 -7.03
CA ASP A 391 -12.30 6.60 -6.13
C ASP A 391 -11.15 6.49 -5.12
N LEU A 392 -10.14 7.35 -5.21
CA LEU A 392 -9.04 7.39 -4.26
C LEU A 392 -9.54 7.80 -2.87
N GLY A 393 -9.05 7.11 -1.84
CA GLY A 393 -9.56 7.23 -0.47
C GLY A 393 -10.73 6.30 -0.14
N LYS A 394 -11.24 5.52 -1.11
CA LYS A 394 -12.26 4.50 -0.88
C LYS A 394 -11.79 3.45 0.12
N ILE A 395 -12.65 3.04 1.07
CA ILE A 395 -12.29 2.03 2.07
C ILE A 395 -12.38 0.64 1.44
N LEU A 396 -11.31 -0.13 1.61
CA LEU A 396 -11.20 -1.53 1.22
C LEU A 396 -10.96 -2.40 2.46
N VAL A 397 -11.45 -3.63 2.40
CA VAL A 397 -11.40 -4.60 3.49
C VAL A 397 -10.91 -5.95 2.96
N SER A 398 -9.97 -6.55 3.66
CA SER A 398 -9.51 -7.92 3.46
C SER A 398 -9.79 -8.75 4.70
N SER A 399 -9.98 -10.05 4.54
CA SER A 399 -10.11 -11.00 5.63
C SER A 399 -9.34 -12.28 5.33
N THR A 400 -8.57 -12.73 6.32
CA THR A 400 -7.78 -13.96 6.24
C THR A 400 -8.58 -15.18 6.71
N SER A 401 -7.99 -16.37 6.58
CA SER A 401 -8.54 -17.65 7.08
C SER A 401 -8.71 -17.72 8.59
N HIS A 402 -8.04 -16.85 9.34
CA HIS A 402 -8.14 -16.76 10.81
C HIS A 402 -9.09 -15.65 11.26
N ASP A 403 -9.92 -15.13 10.36
CA ASP A 403 -10.79 -13.96 10.59
C ASP A 403 -10.01 -12.69 11.00
N ASN A 404 -8.69 -12.63 10.75
CA ASN A 404 -7.96 -11.36 10.85
C ASN A 404 -8.40 -10.48 9.70
N LYS A 405 -8.91 -9.31 10.05
CA LYS A 405 -9.38 -8.30 9.11
C LYS A 405 -8.34 -7.22 8.95
N ARG A 406 -8.19 -6.70 7.74
CA ARG A 406 -7.39 -5.52 7.42
C ARG A 406 -8.28 -4.49 6.76
N VAL A 407 -8.16 -3.24 7.20
CA VAL A 407 -8.85 -2.11 6.58
C VAL A 407 -7.83 -1.10 6.11
N GLY A 408 -7.98 -0.64 4.88
CA GLY A 408 -7.17 0.43 4.30
C GLY A 408 -7.97 1.22 3.29
N VAL A 409 -7.31 2.17 2.64
CA VAL A 409 -7.88 2.99 1.58
C VAL A 409 -7.20 2.75 0.24
N LEU A 410 -7.98 2.87 -0.84
CA LEU A 410 -7.49 2.83 -2.20
C LEU A 410 -6.59 4.05 -2.46
N SER A 411 -5.32 3.78 -2.74
CA SER A 411 -4.25 4.77 -2.87
C SER A 411 -3.91 5.08 -4.33
N SER A 412 -4.02 4.10 -5.23
CA SER A 412 -3.84 4.30 -6.67
C SER A 412 -4.64 3.29 -7.48
N THR A 413 -5.05 3.70 -8.69
CA THR A 413 -5.86 2.89 -9.61
C THR A 413 -5.07 2.54 -10.88
N TYR A 414 -5.05 1.24 -11.23
CA TYR A 414 -4.45 0.65 -12.43
C TYR A 414 -3.05 1.15 -12.79
N ILE A 415 -2.14 1.06 -11.84
CA ILE A 415 -0.75 1.46 -12.06
C ILE A 415 0.04 0.33 -12.70
N GLU A 416 1.06 0.72 -13.47
CA GLU A 416 2.07 -0.19 -13.98
C GLU A 416 3.26 -0.23 -13.01
N MET A 417 3.71 -1.43 -12.67
CA MET A 417 4.89 -1.66 -11.85
C MET A 417 5.98 -2.32 -12.70
N PRO A 418 7.14 -1.70 -12.89
CA PRO A 418 8.18 -2.20 -13.78
C PRO A 418 8.99 -3.35 -13.16
N LEU A 419 9.77 -4.03 -14.01
CA LEU A 419 10.66 -5.11 -13.59
C LEU A 419 11.83 -4.57 -12.73
N ARG A 420 11.88 -4.92 -11.44
CA ARG A 420 12.95 -4.46 -10.51
C ARG A 420 13.57 -5.56 -9.65
N PHE A 421 12.75 -6.18 -8.82
CA PHE A 421 13.10 -7.13 -7.77
C PHE A 421 13.25 -8.56 -8.30
N SER A 422 12.48 -8.92 -9.33
CA SER A 422 12.59 -10.21 -10.00
C SER A 422 13.70 -10.25 -11.06
N ARG A 423 14.57 -9.23 -11.15
CA ARG A 423 15.64 -9.20 -12.16
C ARG A 423 16.64 -10.33 -11.97
N GLY A 424 17.09 -10.89 -13.08
CA GLY A 424 18.15 -11.87 -13.09
C GLY A 424 19.50 -11.25 -12.76
N TYR A 425 20.28 -11.88 -11.88
CA TYR A 425 21.60 -11.41 -11.51
C TYR A 425 22.65 -11.88 -12.50
N PHE A 426 23.13 -10.99 -13.34
CA PHE A 426 24.22 -11.30 -14.26
C PHE A 426 25.60 -11.24 -13.60
N GLY A 427 25.88 -10.13 -12.90
CA GLY A 427 27.10 -9.93 -12.11
C GLY A 427 28.35 -9.49 -12.88
N ALA A 428 28.17 -8.84 -14.04
CA ALA A 428 29.26 -8.19 -14.78
C ALA A 428 28.89 -6.77 -15.20
N ASN A 429 29.84 -5.83 -15.09
CA ASN A 429 29.73 -4.50 -15.68
C ASN A 429 30.62 -4.41 -16.92
N ALA A 430 30.09 -3.76 -17.95
CA ALA A 430 30.81 -3.48 -19.17
C ALA A 430 31.02 -1.97 -19.35
N THR A 431 32.06 -1.60 -20.08
CA THR A 431 32.37 -0.21 -20.42
C THR A 431 32.66 -0.10 -21.91
N PHE A 432 32.31 1.03 -22.50
CA PHE A 432 32.60 1.30 -23.90
C PHE A 432 34.05 1.78 -24.07
N ILE A 433 34.89 0.92 -24.65
CA ILE A 433 36.33 1.16 -24.85
C ILE A 433 36.64 0.87 -26.31
N ASN A 434 37.27 1.82 -27.02
CA ASN A 434 37.68 1.65 -28.43
C ASN A 434 36.56 1.14 -29.35
N LYS A 435 35.35 1.69 -29.21
CA LYS A 435 34.14 1.29 -29.96
C LYS A 435 33.65 -0.14 -29.67
N LYS A 436 34.01 -0.69 -28.51
CA LYS A 436 33.64 -2.05 -28.08
C LYS A 436 33.06 -2.01 -26.68
N ILE A 437 32.09 -2.88 -26.41
CA ILE A 437 31.52 -3.06 -25.08
C ILE A 437 32.31 -4.15 -24.37
N VAL A 438 33.16 -3.76 -23.43
CA VAL A 438 34.16 -4.64 -22.83
C VAL A 438 33.83 -4.89 -21.37
N ILE A 439 33.88 -6.14 -20.93
CA ILE A 439 33.72 -6.50 -19.51
C ILE A 439 34.89 -5.93 -18.71
N THR A 440 34.59 -4.98 -17.82
CA THR A 440 35.60 -4.31 -16.98
C THR A 440 35.48 -4.69 -15.51
N GLN A 441 34.35 -5.27 -15.09
CA GLN A 441 34.17 -5.78 -13.73
C GLN A 441 33.37 -7.07 -13.76
N LEU A 442 33.81 -8.03 -12.95
CA LEU A 442 33.12 -9.28 -12.69
C LEU A 442 32.99 -9.48 -11.18
N ALA A 443 31.77 -9.64 -10.71
CA ALA A 443 31.52 -9.95 -9.32
C ALA A 443 31.88 -11.42 -9.05
N SER A 444 32.67 -11.66 -7.99
CA SER A 444 33.05 -13.02 -7.59
C SER A 444 31.82 -13.88 -7.28
N GLY A 445 31.84 -15.14 -7.74
CA GLY A 445 30.72 -16.08 -7.56
C GLY A 445 29.46 -15.75 -8.36
N SER A 446 29.50 -14.76 -9.27
CA SER A 446 28.36 -14.46 -10.15
C SER A 446 28.25 -15.45 -11.32
N PRO A 447 27.07 -15.55 -11.95
CA PRO A 447 26.90 -16.37 -13.15
C PRO A 447 27.79 -15.91 -14.30
N ALA A 448 27.93 -14.61 -14.52
CA ALA A 448 28.84 -14.10 -15.54
C ALA A 448 30.29 -14.52 -15.25
N ALA A 449 30.75 -14.41 -14.00
CA ALA A 449 32.11 -14.81 -13.62
C ALA A 449 32.40 -16.31 -13.77
N SER A 450 31.38 -17.16 -13.92
CA SER A 450 31.57 -18.58 -14.17
C SER A 450 32.04 -18.90 -15.61
N VAL A 451 31.83 -17.98 -16.56
CA VAL A 451 32.13 -18.22 -18.00
C VAL A 451 32.82 -17.05 -18.70
N LEU A 452 32.58 -15.81 -18.26
CA LEU A 452 33.18 -14.59 -18.80
C LEU A 452 34.47 -14.24 -18.07
N LYS A 453 35.32 -13.45 -18.74
CA LYS A 453 36.58 -12.93 -18.26
C LYS A 453 36.63 -11.41 -18.46
N LEU A 454 37.51 -10.75 -17.72
CA LEU A 454 37.85 -9.36 -18.01
C LEU A 454 38.38 -9.25 -19.45
N ASP A 455 38.11 -8.12 -20.08
CA ASP A 455 38.45 -7.82 -21.47
C ASP A 455 37.66 -8.59 -22.56
N ASP A 456 36.72 -9.45 -22.17
CA ASP A 456 35.75 -10.00 -23.13
C ASP A 456 34.93 -8.87 -23.75
N GLN A 457 34.85 -8.84 -25.08
CA GLN A 457 33.98 -7.93 -25.81
C GLN A 457 32.59 -8.58 -25.94
N VAL A 458 31.56 -7.99 -25.35
CA VAL A 458 30.17 -8.41 -25.56
C VAL A 458 29.68 -7.86 -26.90
N THR A 459 29.10 -8.72 -27.74
CA THR A 459 28.58 -8.35 -29.06
C THR A 459 27.09 -8.57 -29.20
N ASP A 460 26.52 -9.53 -28.46
CA ASP A 460 25.10 -9.88 -28.53
C ASP A 460 24.60 -10.44 -27.20
N ILE A 461 23.34 -10.15 -26.87
CA ILE A 461 22.60 -10.82 -25.80
C ILE A 461 21.24 -11.28 -26.36
N ASN A 462 20.99 -12.59 -26.39
CA ASN A 462 19.72 -13.18 -26.85
C ASN A 462 19.25 -12.75 -28.25
N GLY A 463 20.21 -12.54 -29.17
CA GLY A 463 19.96 -12.08 -30.54
C GLY A 463 19.82 -10.56 -30.67
N VAL A 464 20.04 -9.80 -29.60
CA VAL A 464 20.11 -8.34 -29.62
C VAL A 464 21.57 -7.90 -29.63
N SER A 465 21.95 -7.22 -30.71
CA SER A 465 23.31 -6.67 -30.86
C SER A 465 23.58 -5.56 -29.86
N ILE A 466 24.78 -5.55 -29.28
CA ILE A 466 25.21 -4.65 -28.21
C ILE A 466 26.31 -3.73 -28.74
N ASP A 467 25.90 -2.63 -29.37
CA ASP A 467 26.81 -1.73 -30.10
C ASP A 467 27.10 -0.44 -29.32
N GLN A 468 26.15 0.02 -28.51
CA GLN A 468 26.21 1.25 -27.74
C GLN A 468 26.30 0.97 -26.23
N PRO A 469 26.88 1.91 -25.45
CA PRO A 469 26.95 1.76 -23.99
C PRO A 469 25.61 1.48 -23.31
N ILE A 470 24.52 2.03 -23.85
CA ILE A 470 23.17 1.87 -23.29
C ILE A 470 22.58 0.49 -23.56
N ASP A 471 22.96 -0.16 -24.66
CA ASP A 471 22.38 -1.41 -25.13
C ASP A 471 22.62 -2.52 -24.10
N TYR A 472 23.85 -2.65 -23.63
CA TYR A 472 24.25 -3.68 -22.65
C TYR A 472 23.38 -3.66 -21.39
N GLY A 473 23.27 -2.48 -20.77
CA GLY A 473 22.47 -2.32 -19.56
C GLY A 473 20.98 -2.49 -19.85
N SER A 474 20.47 -1.86 -20.91
CA SER A 474 19.04 -1.92 -21.25
C SER A 474 18.56 -3.32 -21.61
N GLU A 475 19.40 -4.13 -22.25
CA GLU A 475 19.08 -5.50 -22.63
C GLU A 475 19.07 -6.42 -21.41
N LEU A 476 20.12 -6.38 -20.57
CA LEU A 476 20.16 -7.18 -19.35
C LEU A 476 19.02 -6.88 -18.38
N MET A 477 18.52 -5.63 -18.37
CA MET A 477 17.38 -5.24 -17.52
C MET A 477 16.05 -5.88 -17.90
N LYS A 478 15.95 -6.59 -19.04
CA LYS A 478 14.73 -7.26 -19.50
C LYS A 478 14.52 -8.65 -18.87
N TYR A 479 15.58 -9.27 -18.37
CA TYR A 479 15.55 -10.68 -17.95
C TYR A 479 15.32 -10.85 -16.45
N CYS A 480 14.58 -11.90 -16.11
CA CYS A 480 14.19 -12.27 -14.76
C CYS A 480 15.12 -13.32 -14.15
N ALA A 481 15.07 -13.44 -12.83
CA ALA A 481 15.62 -14.57 -12.11
C ALA A 481 14.91 -15.86 -12.57
N GLY A 482 15.69 -16.91 -12.82
CA GLY A 482 15.22 -18.16 -13.41
C GLY A 482 15.40 -18.22 -14.92
N ASP A 483 15.62 -17.09 -15.60
CA ASP A 483 15.87 -17.09 -17.04
C ASP A 483 17.26 -17.65 -17.36
N SER A 484 17.41 -18.18 -18.58
CA SER A 484 18.72 -18.43 -19.17
C SER A 484 18.88 -17.56 -20.39
N ILE A 485 19.92 -16.72 -20.40
CA ILE A 485 20.26 -15.86 -21.53
C ILE A 485 21.42 -16.45 -22.31
N THR A 486 21.51 -16.10 -23.58
CA THR A 486 22.69 -16.34 -24.42
C THR A 486 23.46 -15.04 -24.55
N VAL A 487 24.78 -15.11 -24.41
CA VAL A 487 25.68 -13.96 -24.54
C VAL A 487 26.77 -14.35 -25.52
N ASP A 488 26.87 -13.59 -26.61
CA ASP A 488 27.96 -13.72 -27.56
C ASP A 488 29.05 -12.71 -27.24
N ILE A 489 30.28 -13.19 -27.26
CA ILE A 489 31.46 -12.39 -27.00
C ILE A 489 32.53 -12.62 -28.07
N VAL A 490 33.51 -11.71 -28.11
CA VAL A 490 34.79 -11.90 -28.76
C VAL A 490 35.89 -11.84 -27.69
N ARG A 491 36.63 -12.94 -27.52
CA ARG A 491 37.75 -13.08 -26.59
C ARG A 491 39.04 -13.23 -27.37
N SER A 492 39.93 -12.24 -27.27
CA SER A 492 41.20 -12.23 -28.02
C SER A 492 41.02 -12.44 -29.53
N GLY A 493 39.95 -11.89 -30.11
CA GLY A 493 39.62 -12.03 -31.53
C GLY A 493 38.82 -13.28 -31.92
N ILE A 494 38.57 -14.19 -30.97
CA ILE A 494 37.83 -15.44 -31.22
C ILE A 494 36.40 -15.30 -30.71
N PRO A 495 35.36 -15.54 -31.54
CA PRO A 495 33.98 -15.49 -31.10
C PRO A 495 33.63 -16.68 -30.21
N ALA A 496 32.80 -16.46 -29.20
CA ALA A 496 32.26 -17.49 -28.32
C ALA A 496 30.83 -17.15 -27.88
N ARG A 497 30.03 -18.17 -27.60
CA ARG A 497 28.65 -18.05 -27.11
C ARG A 497 28.49 -18.80 -25.80
N PHE A 498 27.89 -18.16 -24.80
CA PHE A 498 27.60 -18.78 -23.51
C PHE A 498 26.13 -18.71 -23.18
N LYS A 499 25.57 -19.81 -22.65
CA LYS A 499 24.25 -19.82 -22.03
C LYS A 499 24.43 -19.66 -20.53
N ILE A 500 23.85 -18.60 -19.96
CA ILE A 500 24.04 -18.19 -18.58
C ILE A 500 22.67 -18.18 -17.89
N PHE A 501 22.53 -18.99 -16.84
CA PHE A 501 21.37 -18.95 -15.95
C PHE A 501 21.48 -17.73 -15.02
N LEU A 502 20.39 -16.96 -14.91
CA LEU A 502 20.32 -15.80 -14.04
C LEU A 502 19.61 -16.17 -12.73
N PRO A 503 20.31 -16.31 -11.60
CA PRO A 503 19.68 -16.48 -10.30
C PRO A 503 19.08 -15.15 -9.82
N PRO A 504 18.29 -15.16 -8.74
CA PRO A 504 17.91 -13.93 -8.06
C PRO A 504 19.12 -13.10 -7.64
N TYR A 505 18.98 -11.78 -7.61
CA TYR A 505 20.00 -10.91 -7.01
C TYR A 505 20.32 -11.37 -5.58
N PRO A 506 21.62 -11.51 -5.23
CA PRO A 506 22.00 -11.87 -3.87
C PRO A 506 21.42 -10.80 -2.92
N ARG A 507 20.62 -11.24 -1.94
CA ARG A 507 19.86 -10.35 -1.06
C ARG A 507 20.81 -9.37 -0.35
N GLN A 508 20.77 -8.10 -0.72
CA GLN A 508 21.31 -7.04 0.14
C GLN A 508 20.27 -6.68 1.19
N ILE A 509 20.31 -7.39 2.31
CA ILE A 509 19.45 -7.18 3.48
C ILE A 509 19.94 -5.93 4.24
N LYS A 510 19.76 -4.73 3.69
CA LYS A 510 19.88 -3.49 4.49
C LYS A 510 18.51 -3.07 5.04
N GLU A 511 17.48 -3.04 4.20
CA GLU A 511 16.12 -2.63 4.60
C GLU A 511 15.48 -3.64 5.56
N ALA A 512 15.60 -4.94 5.30
CA ALA A 512 15.05 -5.98 6.18
C ALA A 512 15.79 -6.11 7.53
N LYS A 513 17.02 -5.61 7.64
CA LYS A 513 17.73 -5.52 8.93
C LYS A 513 17.20 -4.39 9.81
N GLN A 514 16.67 -3.33 9.20
CA GLN A 514 16.21 -2.14 9.94
C GLN A 514 14.74 -2.24 10.35
N PHE A 515 13.88 -2.90 9.56
CA PHE A 515 12.43 -2.89 9.77
C PHE A 515 11.74 -4.27 9.75
N GLY A 516 12.47 -5.38 9.69
CA GLY A 516 11.91 -6.74 9.51
C GLY A 516 11.59 -7.10 8.06
N GLU A 517 10.97 -8.26 7.78
CA GLU A 517 10.52 -8.62 6.42
C GLU A 517 9.32 -7.75 6.00
N VAL A 518 9.61 -6.55 5.50
CA VAL A 518 8.57 -5.57 5.10
C VAL A 518 8.03 -5.84 3.70
N ARG A 519 8.65 -6.72 2.92
CA ARG A 519 8.24 -7.02 1.53
C ARG A 519 8.02 -8.50 1.34
N SER A 520 6.93 -8.88 0.69
CA SER A 520 6.71 -10.26 0.26
C SER A 520 7.52 -10.58 -1.00
N PHE A 521 7.85 -11.85 -1.20
CA PHE A 521 8.28 -12.31 -2.53
C PHE A 521 7.15 -12.08 -3.52
N ARG A 522 7.52 -11.63 -4.72
CA ARG A 522 6.60 -11.40 -5.81
C ARG A 522 7.27 -11.53 -7.16
N SER A 523 6.46 -11.84 -8.17
CA SER A 523 6.80 -11.50 -9.55
C SER A 523 6.71 -9.98 -9.74
N ASP A 524 7.21 -9.46 -10.85
CA ASP A 524 7.24 -8.02 -11.14
C ASP A 524 6.71 -7.75 -12.56
N ALA A 525 6.88 -6.52 -13.06
CA ALA A 525 6.39 -6.10 -14.38
C ALA A 525 4.85 -6.12 -14.52
N PHE A 526 4.14 -5.91 -13.40
CA PHE A 526 2.68 -5.88 -13.41
C PHE A 526 2.16 -4.73 -14.26
N LYS A 527 1.34 -5.06 -15.26
CA LYS A 527 0.80 -4.06 -16.20
C LYS A 527 -0.25 -3.15 -15.59
N LYS A 528 -1.12 -3.71 -14.74
CA LYS A 528 -2.19 -2.97 -14.06
C LYS A 528 -2.46 -3.58 -12.70
N VAL A 529 -2.20 -2.82 -11.64
CA VAL A 529 -2.55 -3.18 -10.26
C VAL A 529 -3.20 -2.03 -9.53
N LEU A 530 -3.92 -2.33 -8.45
CA LEU A 530 -4.35 -1.32 -7.48
C LEU A 530 -3.35 -1.26 -6.33
N VAL A 531 -3.27 -0.11 -5.69
CA VAL A 531 -2.46 0.08 -4.48
C VAL A 531 -3.38 0.52 -3.35
N TRP A 532 -3.13 -0.01 -2.16
CA TRP A 532 -3.81 0.38 -0.93
C TRP A 532 -2.82 0.38 0.24
N ASP A 533 -3.19 1.04 1.34
CA ASP A 533 -2.30 1.29 2.48
C ASP A 533 -2.48 0.30 3.65
N ALA A 534 -3.33 -0.71 3.49
CA ALA A 534 -3.57 -1.70 4.55
C ALA A 534 -2.26 -2.39 4.97
N ASP A 535 -2.07 -2.53 6.29
CA ASP A 535 -0.90 -3.15 6.91
C ASP A 535 -0.94 -4.69 6.83
N GLU A 536 -1.06 -5.20 5.61
CA GLU A 536 -1.08 -6.61 5.27
C GLU A 536 0.27 -7.25 5.53
N LYS A 537 0.32 -8.34 6.28
CA LYS A 537 1.56 -9.12 6.48
C LYS A 537 1.88 -9.98 5.25
N VAL A 538 3.12 -10.47 5.19
CA VAL A 538 3.59 -11.30 4.07
C VAL A 538 2.75 -12.59 3.95
N GLU A 539 2.43 -13.22 5.07
CA GLU A 539 1.58 -14.41 5.16
C GLU A 539 0.09 -14.15 4.87
N GLU A 540 -0.33 -12.89 4.81
CA GLU A 540 -1.71 -12.48 4.50
C GLU A 540 -1.91 -12.24 2.99
N CYS A 541 -0.81 -12.19 2.23
CA CYS A 541 -0.87 -12.14 0.77
C CYS A 541 -1.55 -13.40 0.19
N GLY A 542 -2.39 -13.20 -0.82
CA GLY A 542 -3.31 -14.16 -1.41
C GLY A 542 -4.75 -14.05 -0.89
N ALA A 543 -5.00 -13.19 0.11
CA ALA A 543 -6.32 -12.91 0.64
C ALA A 543 -7.18 -12.08 -0.33
N PRO A 544 -8.51 -12.26 -0.31
CA PRO A 544 -9.43 -11.47 -1.13
C PRO A 544 -9.65 -10.07 -0.54
N VAL A 545 -9.78 -9.09 -1.43
CA VAL A 545 -10.05 -7.70 -1.08
C VAL A 545 -11.42 -7.27 -1.61
N PHE A 546 -12.19 -6.60 -0.76
CA PHE A 546 -13.54 -6.13 -1.03
C PHE A 546 -13.69 -4.66 -0.66
N ASP A 547 -14.78 -4.04 -1.10
CA ASP A 547 -15.25 -2.81 -0.47
C ASP A 547 -16.17 -3.08 0.74
N THR A 548 -16.62 -2.00 1.39
CA THR A 548 -17.53 -2.07 2.55
C THR A 548 -18.90 -2.67 2.25
N LYS A 549 -19.27 -2.83 0.97
CA LYS A 549 -20.52 -3.46 0.52
C LYS A 549 -20.34 -4.92 0.14
N GLY A 550 -19.10 -5.43 0.15
CA GLY A 550 -18.77 -6.80 -0.24
C GLY A 550 -18.56 -7.00 -1.73
N GLU A 551 -18.43 -5.93 -2.52
CA GLU A 551 -18.00 -6.04 -3.91
C GLU A 551 -16.53 -6.47 -3.95
N PHE A 552 -16.19 -7.45 -4.78
CA PHE A 552 -14.83 -8.02 -4.87
C PHE A 552 -13.94 -7.18 -5.80
N TYR A 553 -12.79 -6.73 -5.31
CA TYR A 553 -11.86 -5.85 -6.05
C TYR A 553 -10.66 -6.62 -6.59
N GLY A 554 -10.29 -7.72 -5.95
CA GLY A 554 -9.18 -8.55 -6.39
C GLY A 554 -8.50 -9.27 -5.24
N ILE A 555 -7.26 -9.69 -5.47
CA ILE A 555 -6.46 -10.44 -4.49
C ILE A 555 -5.25 -9.60 -4.10
N ASN A 556 -4.97 -9.50 -2.81
CA ASN A 556 -3.74 -8.88 -2.31
C ASN A 556 -2.54 -9.76 -2.70
N ILE A 557 -1.78 -9.41 -3.73
CA ILE A 557 -0.69 -10.25 -4.25
C ILE A 557 0.67 -9.95 -3.62
N ALA A 558 0.85 -8.76 -3.04
CA ALA A 558 2.13 -8.40 -2.44
C ALA A 558 2.04 -7.29 -1.39
N ARG A 559 2.77 -7.47 -0.29
CA ARG A 559 3.20 -6.37 0.58
C ARG A 559 4.38 -5.68 -0.12
N HIS A 560 4.15 -4.50 -0.70
CA HIS A 560 5.15 -3.83 -1.55
C HIS A 560 6.20 -3.07 -0.74
N SER A 561 5.77 -2.38 0.31
CA SER A 561 6.62 -1.55 1.15
C SER A 561 6.08 -1.46 2.58
N ARG A 562 6.69 -0.59 3.40
CA ARG A 562 6.18 -0.28 4.75
C ARG A 562 4.77 0.32 4.71
N THR A 563 4.39 0.88 3.56
CA THR A 563 3.24 1.79 3.45
C THR A 563 2.25 1.41 2.36
N SER A 564 2.52 0.33 1.63
CA SER A 564 1.70 -0.06 0.50
C SER A 564 1.68 -1.56 0.27
N SER A 565 0.50 -2.01 -0.13
CA SER A 565 0.21 -3.37 -0.60
C SER A 565 -0.41 -3.29 -1.99
N ILE A 566 -0.36 -4.40 -2.73
CA ILE A 566 -0.75 -4.45 -4.15
C ILE A 566 -1.89 -5.43 -4.32
N ILE A 567 -2.94 -4.97 -5.02
CA ILE A 567 -4.09 -5.79 -5.37
C ILE A 567 -4.04 -6.09 -6.87
N MET A 568 -4.10 -7.38 -7.20
CA MET A 568 -4.32 -7.83 -8.57
C MET A 568 -5.83 -7.80 -8.86
N PRO A 569 -6.31 -6.97 -9.81
CA PRO A 569 -7.74 -6.74 -9.98
C PRO A 569 -8.50 -7.93 -10.58
N VAL A 570 -9.81 -7.98 -10.34
CA VAL A 570 -10.70 -9.11 -10.72
C VAL A 570 -10.59 -9.53 -12.18
N ASN A 571 -10.39 -8.60 -13.12
CA ASN A 571 -10.29 -8.94 -14.54
C ASN A 571 -9.11 -9.89 -14.84
N PHE A 572 -8.00 -9.77 -14.11
CA PHE A 572 -6.86 -10.70 -14.24
C PHE A 572 -7.16 -12.06 -13.61
N ILE A 573 -7.95 -12.08 -12.54
CA ILE A 573 -8.42 -13.31 -11.89
C ILE A 573 -9.35 -14.10 -12.82
N ILE A 574 -10.29 -13.42 -13.50
CA ILE A 574 -11.17 -14.05 -14.49
C ILE A 574 -10.33 -14.64 -15.64
N LYS A 575 -9.37 -13.87 -16.16
CA LYS A 575 -8.46 -14.35 -17.23
C LYS A 575 -7.64 -15.58 -16.81
N LEU A 576 -7.15 -15.61 -15.57
CA LEU A 576 -6.47 -16.78 -14.99
C LEU A 576 -7.37 -18.02 -15.01
N LEU A 577 -8.62 -17.87 -14.56
CA LEU A 577 -9.60 -18.95 -14.51
C LEU A 577 -9.90 -19.50 -15.91
N GLU A 578 -10.12 -18.63 -16.89
CA GLU A 578 -10.34 -19.03 -18.28
C GLU A 578 -9.17 -19.81 -18.86
N ASN A 579 -7.94 -19.30 -18.70
CA ASN A 579 -6.73 -19.97 -19.19
C ASN A 579 -6.53 -21.33 -18.50
N GLY A 580 -6.72 -21.39 -17.18
CA GLY A 580 -6.57 -22.62 -16.42
C GLY A 580 -7.60 -23.69 -16.80
N ILE A 581 -8.86 -23.31 -17.01
CA ILE A 581 -9.92 -24.23 -17.45
C ILE A 581 -9.62 -24.75 -18.86
N GLN A 582 -9.24 -23.90 -19.80
CA GLN A 582 -8.83 -24.34 -21.13
C GLN A 582 -7.64 -25.29 -21.08
N ASN A 583 -6.70 -25.09 -20.16
CA ASN A 583 -5.57 -26.01 -19.98
C ASN A 583 -6.04 -27.39 -19.48
N ILE A 584 -6.97 -27.43 -18.52
CA ILE A 584 -7.58 -28.69 -18.04
C ILE A 584 -8.28 -29.41 -19.19
N GLU A 585 -9.04 -28.70 -20.03
CA GLU A 585 -9.76 -29.28 -21.17
C GLU A 585 -8.82 -29.83 -22.25
N LYS A 586 -7.63 -29.26 -22.43
CA LYS A 586 -6.62 -29.77 -23.38
C LYS A 586 -5.89 -31.03 -22.89
N GLN A 587 -5.89 -31.27 -21.58
CA GLN A 587 -5.20 -32.41 -20.96
C GLN A 587 -6.08 -33.65 -20.80
N ASN A 588 -7.41 -33.49 -20.88
CA ASN A 588 -8.39 -34.58 -20.92
C ASN A 588 -8.80 -34.87 -22.36
#